data_AF-A0AAV2HJF6-F1
#
_entry.id   AF-A0AAV2HJF6-F1
#
_cell.length_a   1.000
_cell.length_b   1.000
_cell.length_c   1.000
_cell.angle_alpha   90.00
_cell.angle_beta   90.00
_cell.angle_gamma   90.00
#
_symmetry.space_group_name_H-M   'P 1'
#
loop_
_entity.id
_entity.type
_entity.pdbx_description
1 polymer ?
#
loop_
_entity_poly.entity_id
_entity_poly.type
_entity_poly.pdbx_seq_one_letter_code
_entity_poly.pdbx_strand_id
1 'polypeptide(L)'
;MSGISVMFQSLQLMTACLLIINCSACSTGWFGSQCQYKCHCQDMKCSETGECVDTSCERGWFDYLCQYQNFMEIPNTFVTGVPSDIPLNWLTDGSDSTCNNNPGLQSVTVKFELQLVFTWLHLTVKEGEKADNVALLFEKSGRPGEFIGCDHIDVVPITKSGRRFELSCYLNEPVSKVILSGSQLKNLCALQINGGRNIALKQDVSIEENSQTISQGSSSLAVDGNSSPKYDTCAKPVISLTLTFNKDFMITRILLYAREDFKDLHVKFDLSAYNARNDLQVRVQDYTTDKKKINEVLNGHWKSPWRYVIVNSTLIEDVMPLCEVEAFGDCPLKTAGLYCETCEGRCTLGECYRDGTCKLGCLGPTIPPLCIQKCTQGTWGKDCIHSCSNQCSH
;
A
#
# COMPACT_ATOMS: atom_id res chain seq x y z
N MET A 1 -69.78 -15.56 4.71
CA MET A 1 -68.87 -15.02 5.75
C MET A 1 -67.54 -15.77 5.65
N SER A 2 -66.67 -15.35 4.74
CA SER A 2 -65.34 -15.93 4.55
C SER A 2 -64.56 -15.03 3.60
N GLY A 3 -63.70 -14.18 4.14
CA GLY A 3 -62.85 -13.26 3.40
C GLY A 3 -62.27 -12.24 4.37
N ILE A 4 -60.99 -11.91 4.22
CA ILE A 4 -60.12 -11.12 5.13
C ILE A 4 -59.31 -12.02 6.09
N SER A 5 -58.30 -12.73 5.58
CA SER A 5 -57.20 -13.23 6.43
C SER A 5 -55.92 -13.61 5.65
N VAL A 6 -55.45 -12.77 4.69
CA VAL A 6 -54.16 -13.04 4.00
C VAL A 6 -53.34 -11.76 3.70
N MET A 7 -53.62 -10.62 4.35
CA MET A 7 -52.87 -9.36 4.12
C MET A 7 -52.02 -8.88 5.31
N PHE A 8 -51.72 -9.73 6.29
CA PHE A 8 -51.00 -9.33 7.51
C PHE A 8 -49.71 -10.11 7.81
N GLN A 9 -49.20 -10.93 6.88
CA GLN A 9 -47.92 -11.64 7.06
C GLN A 9 -46.77 -11.16 6.15
N SER A 10 -47.03 -10.27 5.19
CA SER A 10 -45.98 -9.67 4.34
C SER A 10 -45.39 -8.36 4.88
N LEU A 11 -45.94 -7.80 5.96
CA LEU A 11 -45.46 -6.54 6.54
C LEU A 11 -44.53 -6.72 7.77
N GLN A 12 -44.32 -7.95 8.25
CA GLN A 12 -43.40 -8.21 9.38
C GLN A 12 -42.00 -8.65 8.95
N LEU A 13 -41.76 -9.00 7.67
CA LEU A 13 -40.42 -9.32 7.17
C LEU A 13 -39.66 -8.11 6.59
N MET A 14 -40.32 -6.99 6.28
CA MET A 14 -39.61 -5.76 5.88
C MET A 14 -39.13 -4.90 7.06
N THR A 15 -39.67 -5.11 8.26
CA THR A 15 -39.32 -4.30 9.45
C THR A 15 -38.14 -4.89 10.25
N ALA A 16 -37.69 -6.11 9.92
CA ALA A 16 -36.55 -6.75 10.57
C ALA A 16 -35.18 -6.35 9.96
N CYS A 17 -35.16 -5.62 8.83
CA CYS A 17 -33.94 -5.09 8.22
C CYS A 17 -33.60 -3.65 8.67
N LEU A 18 -34.33 -3.15 9.68
CA LEU A 18 -34.13 -1.86 10.36
C LEU A 18 -33.49 -2.03 11.75
N LEU A 19 -32.77 -3.13 11.98
CA LEU A 19 -31.67 -3.11 12.95
C LEU A 19 -30.52 -2.38 12.28
N ILE A 20 -30.64 -1.05 12.36
CA ILE A 20 -29.76 -0.02 11.87
C ILE A 20 -28.33 -0.42 12.24
N ILE A 21 -27.58 -0.92 11.25
CA ILE A 21 -26.13 -0.78 11.25
C ILE A 21 -25.94 0.73 11.22
N ASN A 22 -25.78 1.34 12.39
CA ASN A 22 -25.29 2.70 12.50
C ASN A 22 -23.87 2.63 11.94
N CYS A 23 -23.75 2.81 10.62
CA CYS A 23 -22.49 3.07 9.97
C CYS A 23 -22.08 4.44 10.49
N SER A 24 -21.43 4.46 11.66
CA SER A 24 -20.89 5.67 12.22
C SER A 24 -19.88 6.19 11.20
N ALA A 25 -20.16 7.37 10.65
CA ALA A 25 -19.23 8.03 9.76
C ALA A 25 -17.85 8.07 10.42
N CYS A 26 -16.82 7.77 9.64
CA CYS A 26 -15.45 7.79 10.14
C CYS A 26 -15.07 9.19 10.62
N SER A 27 -14.18 9.26 11.61
CA SER A 27 -13.57 10.53 12.01
C SER A 27 -12.85 11.16 10.81
N THR A 28 -12.81 12.49 10.74
CA THR A 28 -12.11 13.23 9.70
C THR A 28 -10.70 12.67 9.46
N GLY A 29 -10.35 12.47 8.18
CA GLY A 29 -9.07 11.90 7.79
C GLY A 29 -9.01 10.37 7.81
N TRP A 30 -10.13 9.68 7.95
CA TRP A 30 -10.23 8.21 7.92
C TRP A 30 -11.37 7.74 7.03
N PHE A 31 -11.20 6.57 6.42
CA PHE A 31 -12.21 5.95 5.58
C PHE A 31 -12.14 4.41 5.63
N GLY A 32 -13.08 3.76 4.96
CA GLY A 32 -13.21 2.30 4.94
C GLY A 32 -14.26 1.77 5.92
N SER A 33 -14.61 0.49 5.76
CA SER A 33 -15.69 -0.16 6.50
C SER A 33 -15.50 -0.21 8.01
N GLN A 34 -14.27 -0.02 8.48
CA GLN A 34 -13.89 0.01 9.90
C GLN A 34 -13.09 1.28 10.24
N CYS A 35 -13.13 2.31 9.38
CA CYS A 35 -12.32 3.52 9.54
C CYS A 35 -10.83 3.25 9.72
N GLN A 36 -10.33 2.22 9.03
CA GLN A 36 -8.98 1.68 9.19
C GLN A 36 -7.95 2.29 8.25
N TYR A 37 -8.38 3.00 7.19
CA TYR A 37 -7.47 3.61 6.23
C TYR A 37 -7.38 5.10 6.47
N LYS A 38 -6.15 5.61 6.47
CA LYS A 38 -5.87 7.03 6.64
C LYS A 38 -6.01 7.75 5.31
N CYS A 39 -6.66 8.90 5.35
CA CYS A 39 -6.82 9.78 4.20
C CYS A 39 -5.49 10.49 3.91
N HIS A 40 -5.01 10.38 2.68
CA HIS A 40 -3.78 11.02 2.21
C HIS A 40 -4.07 11.97 1.03
N CYS A 41 -5.18 12.70 1.12
CA CYS A 41 -5.53 13.79 0.20
C CYS A 41 -4.94 15.11 0.71
N GLN A 42 -4.64 16.06 -0.18
CA GLN A 42 -3.96 17.33 0.18
C GLN A 42 -4.66 18.14 1.30
N ASP A 43 -5.97 18.03 1.44
CA ASP A 43 -6.76 18.74 2.46
C ASP A 43 -7.24 17.81 3.60
N MET A 44 -6.73 16.57 3.65
CA MET A 44 -7.15 15.51 4.56
C MET A 44 -8.64 15.14 4.46
N LYS A 45 -9.29 15.47 3.34
CA LYS A 45 -10.69 15.11 3.07
C LYS A 45 -10.76 14.14 1.90
N CYS A 46 -11.35 13.00 2.18
CA CYS A 46 -11.73 12.02 1.18
C CYS A 46 -13.18 11.63 1.39
N SER A 47 -13.78 11.04 0.35
CA SER A 47 -15.07 10.39 0.44
C SER A 47 -15.03 9.21 1.43
N GLU A 48 -16.20 8.64 1.73
CA GLU A 48 -16.30 7.41 2.53
C GLU A 48 -15.55 6.21 1.92
N THR A 49 -15.34 6.25 0.60
CA THR A 49 -14.57 5.26 -0.16
C THR A 49 -13.08 5.58 -0.27
N GLY A 50 -12.64 6.75 0.23
CA GLY A 50 -11.24 7.18 0.21
C GLY A 50 -10.82 8.02 -1.00
N GLU A 51 -11.76 8.39 -1.88
CA GLU A 51 -11.46 9.20 -3.06
C GLU A 51 -11.21 10.66 -2.65
N CYS A 52 -10.15 11.26 -3.19
CA CYS A 52 -9.93 12.70 -3.04
C CYS A 52 -10.92 13.46 -3.94
N VAL A 53 -11.87 14.15 -3.31
CA VAL A 53 -12.88 14.95 -4.01
C VAL A 53 -12.28 16.33 -4.24
N ASP A 54 -12.16 16.73 -5.51
CA ASP A 54 -11.62 18.03 -5.96
C ASP A 54 -10.14 18.31 -5.62
N THR A 55 -9.44 17.35 -5.03
CA THR A 55 -8.02 17.45 -4.67
C THR A 55 -7.21 16.26 -5.19
N SER A 56 -5.89 16.35 -5.13
CA SER A 56 -5.00 15.22 -5.41
C SER A 56 -4.46 14.60 -4.14
N CYS A 57 -3.67 13.53 -4.29
CA CYS A 57 -2.91 12.96 -3.18
C CYS A 57 -1.99 14.01 -2.55
N GLU A 58 -1.83 13.92 -1.24
CA GLU A 58 -0.83 14.67 -0.50
C GLU A 58 0.57 14.32 -0.99
N ARG A 59 1.51 15.27 -0.87
CA ARG A 59 2.88 15.06 -1.33
C ARG A 59 3.49 13.85 -0.63
N GLY A 60 4.09 12.95 -1.41
CA GLY A 60 4.65 11.70 -0.91
C GLY A 60 3.69 10.52 -0.94
N TRP A 61 2.46 10.70 -1.42
CA TRP A 61 1.48 9.62 -1.60
C TRP A 61 0.89 9.62 -3.00
N PHE A 62 0.52 8.44 -3.50
CA PHE A 62 0.00 8.28 -4.85
C PHE A 62 -0.82 6.99 -5.03
N ASP A 63 -1.30 6.80 -6.26
CA ASP A 63 -2.05 5.64 -6.74
C ASP A 63 -3.39 5.42 -5.99
N TYR A 64 -3.91 4.19 -5.98
CA TYR A 64 -5.23 3.81 -5.54
C TYR A 64 -5.56 4.41 -4.16
N LEU A 65 -6.49 5.37 -4.19
CA LEU A 65 -6.98 6.11 -3.02
C LEU A 65 -5.87 6.77 -2.20
N CYS A 66 -4.77 7.15 -2.86
CA CYS A 66 -3.58 7.77 -2.27
C CYS A 66 -2.93 6.94 -1.17
N GLN A 67 -3.04 5.61 -1.21
CA GLN A 67 -2.56 4.76 -0.11
C GLN A 67 -1.10 4.31 -0.26
N TYR A 68 -0.44 4.56 -1.39
CA TYR A 68 0.93 4.14 -1.61
C TYR A 68 1.89 5.30 -1.37
N GLN A 69 2.91 5.09 -0.55
CA GLN A 69 3.94 6.09 -0.33
C GLN A 69 4.86 6.17 -1.56
N ASN A 70 5.23 7.36 -2.00
CA ASN A 70 6.21 7.55 -3.07
C ASN A 70 7.62 7.59 -2.50
N PHE A 71 8.44 6.57 -2.80
CA PHE A 71 9.84 6.52 -2.34
C PHE A 71 10.68 7.70 -2.80
N MET A 72 10.29 8.39 -3.88
CA MET A 72 11.01 9.58 -4.35
C MET A 72 10.91 10.77 -3.41
N GLU A 73 9.92 10.80 -2.52
CA GLU A 73 9.70 11.88 -1.55
C GLU A 73 10.22 11.54 -0.15
N ILE A 74 10.81 10.36 0.02
CA ILE A 74 11.42 9.96 1.30
C ILE A 74 12.73 10.74 1.48
N PRO A 75 13.03 11.24 2.69
CA PRO A 75 14.28 11.93 2.98
C PRO A 75 15.50 11.14 2.47
N ASN A 76 16.50 11.89 2.00
CA ASN A 76 17.76 11.35 1.49
C ASN A 76 17.64 10.45 0.25
N THR A 77 16.56 10.63 -0.51
CA THR A 77 16.47 10.14 -1.89
C THR A 77 17.03 11.18 -2.85
N PHE A 78 17.92 10.76 -3.75
CA PHE A 78 18.60 11.63 -4.70
C PHE A 78 18.24 11.23 -6.12
N VAL A 79 17.89 12.22 -6.94
CA VAL A 79 17.52 12.01 -8.34
C VAL A 79 18.54 12.72 -9.23
N THR A 80 19.13 11.99 -10.18
CA THR A 80 20.13 12.52 -11.11
C THR A 80 19.82 12.09 -12.54
N GLY A 81 20.12 12.94 -13.53
CA GLY A 81 19.91 12.65 -14.94
C GLY A 81 21.21 12.41 -15.69
N VAL A 82 21.13 11.79 -16.86
CA VAL A 82 22.20 11.78 -17.86
C VAL A 82 21.67 12.42 -19.15
N PRO A 83 22.36 13.44 -19.70
CA PRO A 83 23.50 14.19 -19.15
C PRO A 83 23.28 14.83 -17.77
N SER A 84 24.35 15.02 -16.99
CA SER A 84 24.29 15.43 -15.56
C SER A 84 23.88 16.89 -15.33
N ASP A 85 23.90 17.71 -16.37
CA ASP A 85 23.55 19.13 -16.37
C ASP A 85 22.04 19.39 -16.51
N ILE A 86 21.23 18.33 -16.71
CA ILE A 86 19.78 18.46 -16.87
C ILE A 86 19.12 18.66 -15.49
N PRO A 87 18.42 19.79 -15.26
CA PRO A 87 17.66 19.98 -14.03
C PRO A 87 16.45 19.02 -13.99
N LEU A 88 16.26 18.33 -12.86
CA LEU A 88 15.19 17.35 -12.64
C LEU A 88 14.16 17.79 -11.58
N ASN A 89 14.08 19.09 -11.30
CA ASN A 89 13.09 19.65 -10.37
C ASN A 89 11.64 19.36 -10.81
N TRP A 90 11.38 19.32 -12.11
CA TRP A 90 10.08 18.94 -12.68
C TRP A 90 9.67 17.49 -12.36
N LEU A 91 10.61 16.60 -12.04
CA LEU A 91 10.31 15.20 -11.73
C LEU A 91 9.90 15.00 -10.26
N THR A 92 10.13 16.00 -9.41
CA THR A 92 9.94 15.96 -7.95
C THR A 92 9.04 17.10 -7.46
N ASP A 93 8.30 17.74 -8.38
CA ASP A 93 7.37 18.83 -8.07
C ASP A 93 5.97 18.33 -7.66
N GLY A 94 5.73 17.02 -7.77
CA GLY A 94 4.45 16.38 -7.46
C GLY A 94 3.37 16.59 -8.54
N SER A 95 3.72 17.08 -9.73
CA SER A 95 2.79 17.38 -10.81
C SER A 95 2.91 16.38 -11.97
N ASP A 96 1.80 15.73 -12.32
CA ASP A 96 1.72 14.91 -13.54
C ASP A 96 1.67 15.73 -14.84
N SER A 97 1.60 17.06 -14.74
CA SER A 97 1.46 17.96 -15.90
C SER A 97 2.75 18.67 -16.28
N THR A 98 3.74 18.70 -15.38
CA THR A 98 5.06 19.27 -15.67
C THR A 98 5.90 18.21 -16.37
N CYS A 99 6.35 18.48 -17.59
CA CYS A 99 7.08 17.49 -18.38
C CYS A 99 8.51 17.92 -18.71
N ASN A 100 9.36 16.92 -18.91
CA ASN A 100 10.68 17.11 -19.47
C ASN A 100 10.58 17.80 -20.84
N ASN A 101 11.36 18.86 -21.02
CA ASN A 101 11.49 19.56 -22.30
C ASN A 101 12.89 19.37 -22.91
N ASN A 102 13.79 18.64 -22.23
CA ASN A 102 15.12 18.38 -22.72
C ASN A 102 15.15 17.09 -23.56
N PRO A 103 15.37 17.17 -24.89
CA PRO A 103 15.42 16.00 -25.76
C PRO A 103 16.64 15.11 -25.53
N GLY A 104 17.64 15.62 -24.81
CA GLY A 104 18.90 14.92 -24.51
C GLY A 104 18.84 14.01 -23.27
N LEU A 105 17.74 13.94 -22.53
CA LEU A 105 17.64 13.06 -21.36
C LEU A 105 17.65 11.58 -21.78
N GLN A 106 18.72 10.87 -21.42
CA GLN A 106 18.95 9.46 -21.77
C GLN A 106 18.62 8.50 -20.62
N SER A 107 18.88 8.91 -19.38
CA SER A 107 18.57 8.13 -18.19
C SER A 107 18.24 9.00 -16.98
N VAL A 108 17.46 8.43 -16.07
CA VAL A 108 17.16 8.96 -14.75
C VAL A 108 17.61 7.92 -13.73
N THR A 109 18.42 8.33 -12.76
CA THR A 109 18.85 7.50 -11.65
C THR A 109 18.23 8.03 -10.37
N VAL A 110 17.52 7.17 -9.65
CA VAL A 110 17.03 7.42 -8.30
C VAL A 110 17.90 6.60 -7.35
N LYS A 111 18.65 7.28 -6.47
CA LYS A 111 19.47 6.67 -5.43
C LYS A 111 18.78 6.85 -4.09
N PHE A 112 18.67 5.75 -3.36
CA PHE A 112 18.10 5.72 -2.02
C PHE A 112 19.24 5.59 -1.01
N GLU A 113 19.15 6.31 0.11
CA GLU A 113 19.98 5.99 1.28
C GLU A 113 19.50 4.70 1.95
N LEU A 114 18.18 4.50 1.95
CA LEU A 114 17.51 3.33 2.50
C LEU A 114 17.46 2.21 1.46
N GLN A 115 17.53 0.95 1.90
CA GLN A 115 17.42 -0.17 0.97
C GLN A 115 15.95 -0.32 0.55
N LEU A 116 15.72 -0.40 -0.76
CA LEU A 116 14.38 -0.55 -1.32
C LEU A 116 14.20 -1.98 -1.79
N VAL A 117 13.08 -2.62 -1.45
CA VAL A 117 12.68 -3.85 -2.14
C VAL A 117 11.70 -3.47 -3.24
N PHE A 118 12.23 -3.34 -4.46
CA PHE A 118 11.48 -2.82 -5.58
C PHE A 118 10.38 -3.79 -6.02
N THR A 119 9.23 -3.23 -6.36
CA THR A 119 8.06 -3.97 -6.85
C THR A 119 7.55 -3.42 -8.16
N TRP A 120 7.31 -2.11 -8.21
CA TRP A 120 6.73 -1.42 -9.34
C TRP A 120 6.91 0.09 -9.19
N LEU A 121 6.72 0.79 -10.29
CA LEU A 121 6.70 2.25 -10.36
C LEU A 121 5.64 2.73 -11.34
N HIS A 122 5.24 3.99 -11.22
CA HIS A 122 4.44 4.69 -12.22
C HIS A 122 5.29 5.65 -13.03
N LEU A 123 5.04 5.68 -14.33
CA LEU A 123 5.59 6.58 -15.31
C LEU A 123 4.46 7.39 -15.93
N THR A 124 4.47 8.70 -15.78
CA THR A 124 3.56 9.60 -16.53
C THR A 124 4.35 10.21 -17.68
N VAL A 125 3.86 10.10 -18.93
CA VAL A 125 4.49 10.72 -20.12
C VAL A 125 3.63 11.84 -20.70
N LYS A 126 4.08 12.52 -21.76
CA LYS A 126 3.26 13.49 -22.51
C LYS A 126 2.05 12.81 -23.15
N GLU A 127 0.98 13.57 -23.36
CA GLU A 127 -0.23 13.05 -24.01
C GLU A 127 0.06 12.57 -25.44
N GLY A 128 -0.49 11.40 -25.80
CA GLY A 128 -0.26 10.75 -27.10
C GLY A 128 1.03 9.92 -27.19
N GLU A 129 1.93 10.03 -26.21
CA GLU A 129 3.16 9.25 -26.15
C GLU A 129 2.94 7.90 -25.47
N LYS A 130 3.85 6.94 -25.74
CA LYS A 130 3.85 5.60 -25.14
C LYS A 130 5.08 5.38 -24.28
N ALA A 131 4.99 4.48 -23.31
CA ALA A 131 6.12 4.05 -22.47
C ALA A 131 6.97 2.92 -23.10
N ASP A 132 6.99 2.82 -24.43
CA ASP A 132 7.75 1.77 -25.14
C ASP A 132 9.27 1.99 -24.98
N ASN A 133 10.07 0.91 -25.00
CA ASN A 133 11.55 0.98 -24.93
C ASN A 133 12.10 1.62 -23.64
N VAL A 134 11.40 1.44 -22.52
CA VAL A 134 11.90 1.78 -21.19
C VAL A 134 12.60 0.56 -20.60
N ALA A 135 13.84 0.74 -20.13
CA ALA A 135 14.61 -0.28 -19.43
C ALA A 135 14.79 0.11 -17.96
N LEU A 136 14.75 -0.90 -17.09
CA LEU A 136 15.00 -0.79 -15.66
C LEU A 136 16.25 -1.57 -15.30
N LEU A 137 17.18 -0.89 -14.64
CA LEU A 137 18.38 -1.47 -14.07
C LEU A 137 18.48 -1.08 -12.60
N PHE A 138 18.83 -2.03 -11.74
CA PHE A 138 18.85 -1.82 -10.30
C PHE A 138 20.23 -2.09 -9.74
N GLU A 139 20.77 -1.21 -8.89
CA GLU A 139 22.01 -1.49 -8.15
C GLU A 139 21.66 -2.18 -6.82
N LYS A 140 22.31 -3.31 -6.53
CA LYS A 140 22.05 -4.10 -5.33
C LYS A 140 22.52 -3.37 -4.06
N SER A 141 21.70 -3.41 -3.01
CA SER A 141 22.08 -2.84 -1.71
C SER A 141 23.30 -3.54 -1.13
N GLY A 142 24.24 -2.75 -0.60
CA GLY A 142 25.50 -3.25 -0.03
C GLY A 142 26.53 -3.75 -1.05
N ARG A 143 26.22 -3.72 -2.36
CA ARG A 143 27.12 -4.17 -3.43
C ARG A 143 27.19 -3.14 -4.57
N PRO A 144 27.85 -1.99 -4.33
CA PRO A 144 27.96 -0.92 -5.33
C PRO A 144 28.58 -1.43 -6.64
N GLY A 145 27.98 -1.05 -7.76
CA GLY A 145 28.41 -1.51 -9.09
C GLY A 145 27.90 -2.90 -9.52
N GLU A 146 27.25 -3.67 -8.64
CA GLU A 146 26.54 -4.89 -9.04
C GLU A 146 25.10 -4.53 -9.42
N PHE A 147 24.74 -4.80 -10.69
CA PHE A 147 23.44 -4.45 -11.23
C PHE A 147 22.58 -5.68 -11.57
N ILE A 148 21.27 -5.55 -11.39
CA ILE A 148 20.25 -6.50 -11.84
C ILE A 148 19.41 -5.81 -12.92
N GLY A 149 19.27 -6.44 -14.09
CA GLY A 149 18.30 -6.01 -15.10
C GLY A 149 16.91 -6.56 -14.78
N CYS A 150 15.88 -5.84 -15.20
CA CYS A 150 14.54 -6.44 -15.22
C CYS A 150 14.36 -7.28 -16.49
N ASP A 151 14.46 -8.60 -16.39
CA ASP A 151 14.32 -9.50 -17.55
C ASP A 151 12.94 -9.41 -18.21
N HIS A 152 11.91 -9.14 -17.41
CA HIS A 152 10.52 -9.03 -17.84
C HIS A 152 9.88 -7.82 -17.17
N ILE A 153 9.69 -6.73 -17.93
CA ILE A 153 8.97 -5.54 -17.47
C ILE A 153 7.53 -5.65 -17.98
N ASP A 154 6.59 -5.77 -17.05
CA ASP A 154 5.17 -5.63 -17.37
C ASP A 154 4.83 -4.14 -17.45
N VAL A 155 4.52 -3.66 -18.65
CA VAL A 155 4.11 -2.28 -18.90
C VAL A 155 2.59 -2.24 -19.10
N VAL A 156 1.90 -1.56 -18.18
CA VAL A 156 0.44 -1.50 -18.17
C VAL A 156 -0.03 -0.05 -18.23
N PRO A 157 -0.86 0.35 -19.21
CA PRO A 157 -1.53 1.64 -19.16
C PRO A 157 -2.61 1.64 -18.07
N ILE A 158 -2.53 2.57 -17.12
CA ILE A 158 -3.47 2.64 -15.97
C ILE A 158 -4.49 3.78 -16.09
N THR A 159 -4.35 4.67 -17.08
CA THR A 159 -5.37 5.68 -17.41
C THR A 159 -5.97 5.44 -18.78
N LYS A 160 -7.25 5.80 -18.96
CA LYS A 160 -7.91 5.76 -20.28
C LYS A 160 -7.21 6.64 -21.32
N SER A 161 -6.54 7.72 -20.89
CA SER A 161 -5.73 8.57 -21.76
C SER A 161 -4.46 7.87 -22.28
N GLY A 162 -4.07 6.74 -21.70
CA GLY A 162 -2.83 6.05 -22.03
C GLY A 162 -1.58 6.85 -21.66
N ARG A 163 -1.70 7.81 -20.74
CA ARG A 163 -0.61 8.72 -20.36
C ARG A 163 0.20 8.22 -19.16
N ARG A 164 -0.42 7.44 -18.28
CA ARG A 164 0.22 6.87 -17.10
C ARG A 164 0.36 5.36 -17.26
N PHE A 165 1.56 4.88 -16.97
CA PHE A 165 1.94 3.49 -17.10
C PHE A 165 2.47 2.97 -15.78
N GLU A 166 2.06 1.77 -15.41
CA GLU A 166 2.70 1.01 -14.35
C GLU A 166 3.77 0.11 -14.97
N LEU A 167 4.97 0.15 -14.42
CA LEU A 167 6.06 -0.76 -14.75
C LEU A 167 6.32 -1.63 -13.53
N SER A 168 6.06 -2.94 -13.65
CA SER A 168 6.29 -3.90 -12.57
C SER A 168 7.54 -4.73 -12.83
N CYS A 169 8.34 -4.95 -11.78
CA CYS A 169 9.49 -5.84 -11.78
C CYS A 169 9.65 -6.48 -10.40
N TYR A 170 9.62 -7.81 -10.35
CA TYR A 170 9.73 -8.54 -9.08
C TYR A 170 11.19 -8.90 -8.80
N LEU A 171 11.80 -8.19 -7.86
CA LEU A 171 13.17 -8.47 -7.40
C LEU A 171 13.13 -9.21 -6.06
N ASN A 172 13.99 -10.21 -5.92
CA ASN A 172 14.14 -10.98 -4.66
C ASN A 172 15.25 -10.42 -3.75
N GLU A 173 15.79 -9.25 -4.10
CA GLU A 173 16.91 -8.62 -3.42
C GLU A 173 16.64 -7.12 -3.23
N PRO A 174 17.08 -6.53 -2.11
CA PRO A 174 17.01 -5.09 -1.90
C PRO A 174 17.99 -4.34 -2.82
N VAL A 175 17.60 -3.14 -3.23
CA VAL A 175 18.30 -2.26 -4.17
C VAL A 175 18.56 -0.88 -3.57
N SER A 176 19.70 -0.27 -3.91
CA SER A 176 20.07 1.09 -3.49
C SER A 176 19.94 2.12 -4.61
N LYS A 177 19.79 1.68 -5.86
CA LYS A 177 19.52 2.56 -7.01
C LYS A 177 18.52 1.92 -7.97
N VAL A 178 17.66 2.76 -8.54
CA VAL A 178 16.83 2.44 -9.71
C VAL A 178 17.30 3.34 -10.84
N ILE A 179 17.66 2.75 -11.97
CA ILE A 179 18.08 3.45 -13.18
C ILE A 179 17.04 3.15 -14.25
N LEU A 180 16.37 4.22 -14.68
CA LEU A 180 15.44 4.24 -15.79
C LEU A 180 16.20 4.75 -17.02
N SER A 181 16.19 4.02 -18.12
CA SER A 181 16.77 4.46 -19.39
C SER A 181 15.83 4.17 -20.56
N GLY A 182 15.96 4.95 -21.64
CA GLY A 182 15.14 4.74 -22.83
C GLY A 182 14.87 6.02 -23.62
N SER A 183 14.46 5.87 -24.87
CA SER A 183 14.21 6.99 -25.77
C SER A 183 12.98 7.83 -25.38
N GLN A 184 12.10 7.30 -24.52
CA GLN A 184 10.87 7.96 -24.09
C GLN A 184 11.07 8.93 -22.92
N LEU A 185 12.26 8.98 -22.31
CA LEU A 185 12.50 9.86 -21.16
C LEU A 185 12.46 11.36 -21.52
N LYS A 186 12.62 11.71 -22.80
CA LYS A 186 12.34 13.06 -23.31
C LYS A 186 10.88 13.50 -23.13
N ASN A 187 9.97 12.54 -22.95
CA ASN A 187 8.53 12.75 -22.79
C ASN A 187 8.05 12.49 -21.35
N LEU A 188 8.95 12.19 -20.42
CA LEU A 188 8.62 11.93 -19.01
C LEU A 188 8.06 13.19 -18.34
N CYS A 189 7.01 13.03 -17.53
CA CYS A 189 6.40 14.09 -16.73
C CYS A 189 6.47 13.79 -15.24
N ALA A 190 6.14 12.57 -14.82
CA ALA A 190 6.28 12.17 -13.43
C ALA A 190 6.84 10.75 -13.32
N LEU A 191 7.58 10.51 -12.25
CA LEU A 191 8.05 9.20 -11.82
C LEU A 191 7.65 9.02 -10.36
N GLN A 192 7.04 7.89 -10.03
CA GLN A 192 6.62 7.56 -8.68
C GLN A 192 7.01 6.12 -8.39
N ILE A 193 7.77 5.88 -7.32
CA ILE A 193 8.31 4.54 -7.00
C ILE A 193 7.58 4.01 -5.77
N ASN A 194 7.07 2.77 -5.87
CA ASN A 194 6.21 2.21 -4.84
C ASN A 194 6.89 2.00 -3.48
N GLY A 195 6.36 2.70 -2.49
CA GLY A 195 6.57 2.62 -1.04
C GLY A 195 6.05 1.38 -0.34
N GLY A 196 5.02 0.76 -0.94
CA GLY A 196 4.00 0.06 -0.20
C GLY A 196 3.00 1.02 0.46
N ARG A 197 1.95 0.44 1.03
CA ARG A 197 0.94 1.13 1.85
C ARG A 197 1.09 0.73 3.31
N ASN A 198 0.74 1.62 4.25
CA ASN A 198 0.79 1.28 5.66
C ASN A 198 -0.38 0.35 6.03
N ILE A 199 -0.10 -0.95 6.12
CA ILE A 199 -1.06 -2.00 6.46
C ILE A 199 -1.19 -2.23 7.97
N ALA A 200 -0.37 -1.57 8.80
CA ALA A 200 -0.45 -1.70 10.25
C ALA A 200 -1.62 -0.90 10.85
N LEU A 201 -2.11 0.12 10.13
CA LEU A 201 -3.15 1.03 10.61
C LEU A 201 -4.37 0.28 11.15
N LYS A 202 -4.71 0.59 12.41
CA LYS A 202 -5.85 0.07 13.18
C LYS A 202 -5.94 -1.47 13.21
N GLN A 203 -4.83 -2.17 12.99
CA GLN A 203 -4.77 -3.62 13.15
C GLN A 203 -4.77 -4.01 14.64
N ASP A 204 -4.93 -5.31 14.90
CA ASP A 204 -4.98 -5.83 16.26
C ASP A 204 -3.58 -5.81 16.89
N VAL A 205 -3.46 -5.16 18.05
CA VAL A 205 -2.21 -5.06 18.81
C VAL A 205 -2.39 -5.62 20.21
N SER A 206 -1.61 -6.67 20.52
CA SER A 206 -1.46 -7.22 21.87
C SER A 206 -0.13 -6.81 22.46
N ILE A 207 -0.10 -6.49 23.75
CA ILE A 207 1.11 -6.05 24.44
C ILE A 207 1.34 -6.86 25.71
N GLU A 208 2.60 -7.15 26.01
CA GLU A 208 3.03 -7.66 27.31
C GLU A 208 3.62 -6.51 28.12
N GLU A 209 2.94 -6.15 29.21
CA GLU A 209 3.33 -5.05 30.09
C GLU A 209 4.21 -5.56 31.24
N ASN A 210 5.17 -4.74 31.68
CA ASN A 210 5.82 -4.96 32.97
C ASN A 210 4.83 -4.59 34.09
N SER A 211 4.58 -5.50 35.03
CA SER A 211 3.59 -5.33 36.11
C SER A 211 3.80 -4.08 36.99
N GLN A 212 4.96 -3.42 36.90
CA GLN A 212 5.33 -2.30 37.75
C GLN A 212 5.00 -0.91 37.16
N THR A 213 4.69 -0.79 35.87
CA THR A 213 4.46 0.53 35.23
C THR A 213 2.98 0.90 35.18
N ILE A 214 2.54 1.77 36.09
CA ILE A 214 1.22 2.41 36.07
C ILE A 214 1.23 3.50 34.99
N SER A 215 1.17 3.12 33.72
CA SER A 215 1.01 4.09 32.63
C SER A 215 -0.36 3.95 31.99
N GLN A 216 -0.95 5.08 31.61
CA GLN A 216 -2.19 5.15 30.85
C GLN A 216 -1.83 5.20 29.35
N GLY A 217 -2.42 4.32 28.55
CA GLY A 217 -2.24 4.27 27.10
C GLY A 217 -2.92 3.04 26.53
N SER A 218 -3.46 3.11 25.32
CA SER A 218 -4.02 1.94 24.64
C SER A 218 -2.96 1.31 23.75
N SER A 219 -2.93 -0.02 23.62
CA SER A 219 -2.06 -0.69 22.62
C SER A 219 -2.39 -0.24 21.19
N SER A 220 -3.64 0.16 20.95
CA SER A 220 -4.10 0.70 19.67
C SER A 220 -3.41 2.00 19.25
N LEU A 221 -2.76 2.72 20.17
CA LEU A 221 -2.00 3.93 19.86
C LEU A 221 -0.73 3.60 19.06
N ALA A 222 -0.21 2.38 19.13
CA ALA A 222 0.97 1.98 18.35
C ALA A 222 0.69 1.83 16.84
N VAL A 223 -0.56 1.92 16.41
CA VAL A 223 -0.97 1.73 15.00
C VAL A 223 -2.09 2.70 14.63
N ASP A 224 -2.13 3.87 15.27
CA ASP A 224 -3.23 4.80 15.11
C ASP A 224 -2.99 5.80 13.98
N GLY A 225 -1.86 5.72 13.28
CA GLY A 225 -1.44 6.62 12.22
C GLY A 225 -0.82 7.92 12.73
N ASN A 226 -0.43 8.01 14.00
CA ASN A 226 0.16 9.20 14.62
C ASN A 226 1.59 8.95 15.07
N SER A 227 2.55 9.20 14.18
CA SER A 227 3.98 9.08 14.44
C SER A 227 4.58 10.19 15.33
N SER A 228 3.74 10.95 16.05
CA SER A 228 4.20 11.98 16.99
C SER A 228 4.96 11.31 18.15
N PRO A 229 6.17 11.79 18.50
CA PRO A 229 6.95 11.20 19.59
C PRO A 229 6.50 11.69 20.98
N LYS A 230 5.36 12.39 21.07
CA LYS A 230 4.81 12.97 22.30
C LYS A 230 4.14 11.89 23.15
N TYR A 231 4.27 12.00 24.47
CA TYR A 231 3.81 10.99 25.42
C TYR A 231 2.35 10.55 25.23
N ASP A 232 1.44 11.50 25.01
CA ASP A 232 0.00 11.28 24.92
C ASP A 232 -0.45 10.56 23.64
N THR A 233 0.44 10.42 22.66
CA THR A 233 0.18 9.75 21.38
C THR A 233 0.81 8.37 21.31
N CYS A 234 1.51 7.91 22.35
CA CYS A 234 2.25 6.66 22.30
C CYS A 234 1.54 5.52 23.03
N ALA A 235 1.79 4.29 22.60
CA ALA A 235 1.39 3.13 23.36
C ALA A 235 2.09 3.11 24.73
N LYS A 236 1.50 2.38 25.68
CA LYS A 236 2.15 2.13 26.96
C LYS A 236 3.53 1.51 26.73
N PRO A 237 4.52 1.76 27.60
CA PRO A 237 5.79 1.05 27.51
C PRO A 237 5.59 -0.47 27.64
N VAL A 238 6.15 -1.24 26.70
CA VAL A 238 5.93 -2.70 26.60
C VAL A 238 7.22 -3.49 26.68
N ILE A 239 7.16 -4.73 27.14
CA ILE A 239 8.25 -5.71 26.96
C ILE A 239 8.13 -6.36 25.59
N SER A 240 6.91 -6.70 25.18
CA SER A 240 6.59 -7.29 23.88
C SER A 240 5.38 -6.61 23.26
N LEU A 241 5.44 -6.36 21.95
CA LEU A 241 4.31 -5.94 21.14
C LEU A 241 4.09 -6.98 20.03
N THR A 242 2.87 -7.50 19.93
CA THR A 242 2.43 -8.35 18.82
C THR A 242 1.41 -7.61 17.96
N LEU A 243 1.78 -7.31 16.73
CA LEU A 243 0.93 -6.73 15.69
C LEU A 243 0.39 -7.86 14.82
N THR A 244 -0.93 -8.06 14.82
CA THR A 244 -1.62 -9.10 14.03
C THR A 244 -2.39 -8.48 12.88
N PHE A 245 -2.08 -8.88 11.66
CA PHE A 245 -2.76 -8.42 10.47
C PHE A 245 -4.04 -9.21 10.23
N ASN A 246 -5.12 -8.54 9.82
CA ASN A 246 -6.40 -9.17 9.49
C ASN A 246 -6.34 -10.07 8.24
N LYS A 247 -5.33 -9.87 7.39
CA LYS A 247 -4.99 -10.64 6.19
C LYS A 247 -3.50 -10.93 6.17
N ASP A 248 -3.07 -11.78 5.25
CA ASP A 248 -1.66 -11.98 5.01
C ASP A 248 -1.15 -10.95 4.01
N PHE A 249 0.01 -10.34 4.27
CA PHE A 249 0.56 -9.27 3.43
C PHE A 249 2.03 -9.48 3.06
N MET A 250 2.43 -8.95 1.90
CA MET A 250 3.83 -8.89 1.49
C MET A 250 4.47 -7.63 2.05
N ILE A 251 5.08 -7.74 3.23
CA ILE A 251 5.70 -6.62 3.94
C ILE A 251 7.13 -6.43 3.46
N THR A 252 7.45 -5.21 3.04
CA THR A 252 8.77 -4.81 2.55
C THR A 252 9.54 -4.02 3.59
N ARG A 253 8.84 -3.28 4.46
CA ARG A 253 9.46 -2.39 5.43
C ARG A 253 8.60 -2.22 6.68
N ILE A 254 9.26 -2.12 7.83
CA ILE A 254 8.63 -1.73 9.10
C ILE A 254 9.37 -0.52 9.67
N LEU A 255 8.62 0.48 10.13
CA LEU A 255 9.13 1.65 10.84
C LEU A 255 8.64 1.61 12.30
N LEU A 256 9.58 1.74 13.24
CA LEU A 256 9.30 1.83 14.66
C LEU A 256 9.61 3.24 15.14
N TYR A 257 8.59 3.97 15.57
CA TYR A 257 8.70 5.32 16.10
C TYR A 257 8.78 5.27 17.62
N ALA A 258 9.83 5.88 18.16
CA ALA A 258 10.08 5.94 19.60
C ALA A 258 9.63 7.27 20.22
N ARG A 259 9.34 7.22 21.53
CA ARG A 259 9.05 8.41 22.34
C ARG A 259 10.30 9.27 22.56
N GLU A 260 10.17 10.59 22.43
CA GLU A 260 11.33 11.52 22.44
C GLU A 260 11.87 11.84 23.84
N ASP A 261 11.00 11.83 24.87
CA ASP A 261 11.37 12.12 26.27
C ASP A 261 12.11 10.97 26.96
N PHE A 262 12.13 9.77 26.35
CA PHE A 262 13.03 8.69 26.76
C PHE A 262 14.45 9.00 26.27
N LYS A 263 15.16 9.82 27.04
CA LYS A 263 16.48 10.37 26.72
C LYS A 263 17.55 9.30 26.46
N ASP A 264 17.33 8.05 26.86
CA ASP A 264 18.28 6.93 26.76
C ASP A 264 17.79 5.78 25.88
N LEU A 265 16.82 6.03 24.99
CA LEU A 265 16.24 4.98 24.16
C LEU A 265 17.21 4.53 23.05
N HIS A 266 18.17 3.71 23.44
CA HIS A 266 18.62 2.60 22.62
C HIS A 266 17.42 1.65 22.55
N VAL A 267 16.54 1.80 21.56
CA VAL A 267 15.55 0.76 21.31
C VAL A 267 16.32 -0.45 20.82
N LYS A 268 16.80 -1.27 21.76
CA LYS A 268 17.40 -2.54 21.42
C LYS A 268 16.27 -3.54 21.31
N PHE A 269 15.84 -3.81 20.09
CA PHE A 269 14.69 -4.67 19.84
C PHE A 269 15.09 -5.95 19.09
N ASP A 270 14.26 -6.97 19.28
CA ASP A 270 14.23 -8.18 18.47
C ASP A 270 12.88 -8.22 17.77
N LEU A 271 12.89 -7.92 16.47
CA LEU A 271 11.72 -8.01 15.61
C LEU A 271 11.71 -9.38 14.95
N SER A 272 10.64 -10.12 15.13
CA SER A 272 10.39 -11.40 14.47
C SER A 272 9.07 -11.35 13.73
N ALA A 273 9.04 -11.81 12.48
CA ALA A 273 7.84 -11.85 11.65
C ALA A 273 7.49 -13.28 11.27
N TYR A 274 6.19 -13.58 11.26
CA TYR A 274 5.67 -14.94 11.07
C TYR A 274 4.56 -14.94 10.02
N ASN A 275 4.46 -16.04 9.27
CA ASN A 275 3.34 -16.27 8.36
C ASN A 275 2.14 -16.92 9.09
N ALA A 276 1.05 -17.20 8.36
CA ALA A 276 -0.15 -17.82 8.93
C ALA A 276 0.06 -19.24 9.49
N ARG A 277 1.16 -19.92 9.12
CA ARG A 277 1.56 -21.24 9.65
C ARG A 277 2.49 -21.15 10.86
N ASN A 278 2.77 -19.94 11.37
CA ASN A 278 3.75 -19.68 12.42
C ASN A 278 5.19 -20.04 11.99
N ASP A 279 5.49 -20.03 10.69
CA ASP A 279 6.87 -20.16 10.22
C ASP A 279 7.56 -18.80 10.34
N LEU A 280 8.72 -18.75 11.01
CA LEU A 280 9.55 -17.55 11.09
C LEU A 280 10.02 -17.13 9.68
N GLN A 281 9.66 -15.92 9.28
CA GLN A 281 10.03 -15.35 7.98
C GLN A 281 11.29 -14.50 8.06
N VAL A 282 11.34 -13.63 9.07
CA VAL A 282 12.42 -12.68 9.29
C VAL A 282 12.63 -12.53 10.79
N ARG A 283 13.90 -12.40 11.18
CA ARG A 283 14.31 -11.95 12.51
C ARG A 283 15.37 -10.88 12.35
N VAL A 284 15.16 -9.74 12.97
CA VAL A 284 16.08 -8.61 12.97
C VAL A 284 16.31 -8.18 14.40
N GLN A 285 17.59 -8.11 14.77
CA GLN A 285 18.01 -7.65 16.08
C GLN A 285 18.78 -6.36 15.90
N ASP A 286 18.33 -5.29 16.56
CA ASP A 286 19.07 -4.04 16.64
C ASP A 286 19.70 -3.94 18.03
N TYR A 287 21.03 -3.94 18.07
CA TYR A 287 21.82 -3.74 19.28
C TYR A 287 22.55 -2.39 19.27
N THR A 288 22.28 -1.55 18.27
CA THR A 288 22.99 -0.29 18.09
C THR A 288 22.73 0.64 19.26
N THR A 289 23.78 1.34 19.68
CA THR A 289 23.70 2.38 20.70
C THR A 289 23.37 3.74 20.08
N ASP A 290 23.07 3.81 18.80
CA ASP A 290 22.77 5.08 18.15
C ASP A 290 21.34 5.49 18.48
N LYS A 291 21.18 6.73 18.95
CA LYS A 291 19.86 7.30 19.22
C LYS A 291 19.17 7.56 17.89
N LYS A 292 18.32 6.63 17.47
CA LYS A 292 17.47 6.78 16.28
C LYS A 292 16.04 7.05 16.72
N LYS A 293 15.47 8.13 16.18
CA LYS A 293 14.04 8.45 16.37
C LYS A 293 13.13 7.44 15.67
N ILE A 294 13.63 6.87 14.56
CA ILE A 294 12.94 5.93 13.70
C ILE A 294 13.89 4.75 13.49
N ASN A 295 13.47 3.56 13.90
CA ASN A 295 14.17 2.33 13.54
C ASN A 295 13.47 1.70 12.34
N GLU A 296 14.23 1.46 11.28
CA GLU A 296 13.71 0.90 10.05
C GLU A 296 14.22 -0.53 9.88
N VAL A 297 13.29 -1.44 9.65
CA VAL A 297 13.55 -2.85 9.42
C VAL A 297 13.11 -3.20 8.01
N LEU A 298 14.06 -3.69 7.22
CA LEU A 298 13.85 -4.02 5.81
C LEU A 298 13.74 -5.53 5.64
N ASN A 299 12.72 -5.97 4.94
CA ASN A 299 12.57 -7.38 4.59
C ASN A 299 13.14 -7.62 3.18
N GLY A 300 14.41 -8.03 3.10
CA GLY A 300 15.06 -8.33 1.83
C GLY A 300 14.51 -9.56 1.08
N HIS A 301 13.56 -10.33 1.64
CA HIS A 301 13.13 -11.61 1.05
C HIS A 301 11.61 -11.80 0.99
N TRP A 302 11.11 -11.97 -0.24
CA TRP A 302 9.70 -12.22 -0.59
C TRP A 302 9.32 -13.69 -0.47
N LYS A 303 9.70 -14.37 0.60
CA LYS A 303 9.49 -15.83 0.69
C LYS A 303 8.03 -16.20 0.94
N SER A 304 7.34 -15.46 1.79
CA SER A 304 5.90 -15.65 1.99
C SER A 304 5.22 -14.44 2.66
N PRO A 305 3.90 -14.30 2.50
CA PRO A 305 3.10 -13.31 3.21
C PRO A 305 3.18 -13.45 4.74
N TRP A 306 3.14 -12.32 5.45
CA TRP A 306 3.22 -12.24 6.90
C TRP A 306 1.83 -12.07 7.51
N ARG A 307 1.61 -12.73 8.66
CA ARG A 307 0.36 -12.70 9.43
C ARG A 307 0.49 -11.89 10.71
N TYR A 308 1.65 -11.90 11.35
CA TYR A 308 1.93 -11.05 12.50
C TYR A 308 3.42 -10.77 12.66
N VAL A 309 3.71 -9.71 13.40
CA VAL A 309 5.04 -9.25 13.78
C VAL A 309 5.08 -9.15 15.30
N ILE A 310 6.18 -9.63 15.88
CA ILE A 310 6.49 -9.50 17.30
C ILE A 310 7.70 -8.59 17.43
N VAL A 311 7.60 -7.54 18.24
CA VAL A 311 8.71 -6.66 18.59
C VAL A 311 8.96 -6.81 20.09
N ASN A 312 10.09 -7.43 20.44
CA ASN A 312 10.49 -7.63 21.82
C ASN A 312 11.58 -6.64 22.21
N SER A 313 11.52 -6.12 23.43
CA SER A 313 12.69 -5.54 24.07
C SER A 313 13.75 -6.63 24.29
N THR A 314 15.00 -6.32 23.99
CA THR A 314 16.11 -7.27 24.21
C THR A 314 16.65 -7.23 25.64
N LEU A 315 16.23 -6.25 26.44
CA LEU A 315 16.66 -6.08 27.82
C LEU A 315 15.47 -6.31 28.76
N ILE A 316 15.63 -7.26 29.69
CA ILE A 316 14.55 -7.77 30.58
C ILE A 316 13.94 -6.65 31.45
N GLU A 317 14.73 -5.62 31.76
CA GLU A 317 14.31 -4.49 32.59
C GLU A 317 13.85 -3.29 31.76
N ASP A 318 14.13 -3.27 30.45
CA ASP A 318 13.79 -2.13 29.60
C ASP A 318 12.43 -2.32 28.94
N VAL A 319 11.59 -1.32 29.18
CA VAL A 319 10.35 -1.14 28.45
C VAL A 319 10.62 -0.40 27.15
N MET A 320 9.87 -0.75 26.10
CA MET A 320 9.93 -0.12 24.80
C MET A 320 8.75 0.85 24.64
N PRO A 321 8.97 2.17 24.68
CA PRO A 321 7.92 3.17 24.50
C PRO A 321 7.72 3.46 23.00
N LEU A 322 6.99 2.56 22.33
CA LEU A 322 6.62 2.74 20.93
C LEU A 322 5.48 3.75 20.81
N CYS A 323 5.67 4.72 19.92
CA CYS A 323 4.65 5.69 19.55
C CYS A 323 3.85 5.23 18.34
N GLU A 324 4.52 4.65 17.35
CA GLU A 324 3.86 4.15 16.15
C GLU A 324 4.69 3.00 15.57
N VAL A 325 4.00 2.02 14.99
CA VAL A 325 4.53 0.91 14.23
C VAL A 325 3.86 0.97 12.87
N GLU A 326 4.62 1.38 11.85
CA GLU A 326 4.13 1.35 10.48
C GLU A 326 4.68 0.11 9.78
N ALA A 327 3.83 -0.61 9.08
CA ALA A 327 4.25 -1.73 8.24
C ALA A 327 3.86 -1.42 6.80
N PHE A 328 4.85 -1.23 5.93
CA PHE A 328 4.65 -0.97 4.51
C PHE A 328 4.73 -2.27 3.72
N GLY A 329 3.73 -2.49 2.90
CA GLY A 329 3.64 -3.68 2.06
C GLY A 329 2.58 -3.57 0.99
N ASP A 330 2.28 -4.70 0.36
CA ASP A 330 1.20 -4.84 -0.62
C ASP A 330 0.51 -6.21 -0.44
N CYS A 331 -0.55 -6.42 -1.20
CA CYS A 331 -1.25 -7.68 -1.26
C CYS A 331 -0.38 -8.81 -1.83
N PRO A 332 -0.58 -10.06 -1.39
CA PRO A 332 0.00 -11.24 -2.05
C PRO A 332 -0.45 -11.34 -3.52
N LEU A 333 0.31 -12.09 -4.31
CA LEU A 333 -0.05 -12.39 -5.71
C LEU A 333 -1.49 -12.91 -5.81
N LYS A 334 -2.19 -12.50 -6.89
CA LYS A 334 -3.61 -12.83 -7.18
C LYS A 334 -4.63 -12.25 -6.20
N THR A 335 -4.21 -11.31 -5.35
CA THR A 335 -5.11 -10.52 -4.51
C THR A 335 -4.88 -9.03 -4.74
N ALA A 336 -5.91 -8.21 -4.56
CA ALA A 336 -5.83 -6.77 -4.82
C ALA A 336 -6.84 -5.95 -3.99
N GLY A 337 -6.78 -4.64 -4.16
CA GLY A 337 -7.57 -3.67 -3.41
C GLY A 337 -7.01 -3.45 -2.00
N LEU A 338 -7.64 -2.57 -1.24
CA LEU A 338 -7.22 -2.28 0.14
C LEU A 338 -7.37 -3.49 1.07
N TYR A 339 -8.33 -4.36 0.77
CA TYR A 339 -8.66 -5.55 1.58
C TYR A 339 -8.00 -6.85 1.11
N CYS A 340 -7.15 -6.79 0.07
CA CYS A 340 -6.52 -7.96 -0.56
C CYS A 340 -7.52 -9.08 -0.88
N GLU A 341 -8.57 -8.73 -1.62
CA GLU A 341 -9.56 -9.68 -2.08
C GLU A 341 -8.99 -10.54 -3.20
N THR A 342 -9.37 -11.82 -3.25
CA THR A 342 -8.95 -12.70 -4.33
C THR A 342 -9.49 -12.26 -5.68
N CYS A 343 -8.63 -12.33 -6.70
CA CYS A 343 -8.99 -12.05 -8.08
C CYS A 343 -9.39 -13.33 -8.83
N GLU A 344 -9.10 -14.50 -8.24
CA GLU A 344 -9.56 -15.79 -8.73
C GLU A 344 -11.09 -15.88 -8.71
N GLY A 345 -11.66 -16.43 -9.78
CA GLY A 345 -13.11 -16.53 -9.96
C GLY A 345 -13.81 -15.24 -10.39
N ARG A 346 -13.15 -14.07 -10.30
CA ARG A 346 -13.66 -12.78 -10.82
C ARG A 346 -12.99 -12.38 -12.12
N CYS A 347 -11.67 -12.53 -12.20
CA CYS A 347 -10.86 -12.08 -13.33
C CYS A 347 -10.42 -13.23 -14.21
N THR A 348 -10.33 -12.98 -15.52
CA THR A 348 -9.74 -13.93 -16.47
C THR A 348 -8.30 -14.22 -16.04
N LEU A 349 -7.94 -15.51 -15.92
CA LEU A 349 -6.68 -16.01 -15.35
C LEU A 349 -6.42 -15.65 -13.87
N GLY A 350 -7.39 -15.07 -13.16
CA GLY A 350 -7.24 -14.63 -11.78
C GLY A 350 -6.32 -13.41 -11.60
N GLU A 351 -6.13 -12.62 -12.66
CA GLU A 351 -5.23 -11.46 -12.65
C GLU A 351 -5.99 -10.14 -12.60
N CYS A 352 -5.59 -9.29 -11.67
CA CYS A 352 -6.14 -7.97 -11.42
C CYS A 352 -5.03 -6.93 -11.23
N TYR A 353 -5.38 -5.68 -11.46
CA TYR A 353 -4.64 -4.51 -11.04
C TYR A 353 -4.85 -4.25 -9.55
N ARG A 354 -4.03 -3.37 -8.96
CA ARG A 354 -4.04 -3.08 -7.51
C ARG A 354 -5.33 -2.52 -6.98
N ASP A 355 -6.12 -1.85 -7.82
CA ASP A 355 -7.45 -1.36 -7.48
C ASP A 355 -8.53 -2.46 -7.50
N GLY A 356 -8.14 -3.70 -7.83
CA GLY A 356 -9.04 -4.85 -7.95
C GLY A 356 -9.63 -5.04 -9.34
N THR A 357 -9.32 -4.17 -10.30
CA THR A 357 -9.85 -4.28 -11.65
C THR A 357 -9.17 -5.39 -12.46
N CYS A 358 -9.91 -6.13 -13.28
CA CYS A 358 -9.37 -7.30 -13.96
C CYS A 358 -8.54 -6.94 -15.19
N LYS A 359 -7.31 -7.49 -15.29
CA LYS A 359 -6.37 -7.18 -16.38
C LYS A 359 -6.86 -7.60 -17.76
N LEU A 360 -7.42 -8.81 -17.84
CA LEU A 360 -7.87 -9.44 -19.09
C LEU A 360 -9.42 -9.47 -19.22
N GLY A 361 -10.11 -8.73 -18.35
CA GLY A 361 -11.56 -8.72 -18.21
C GLY A 361 -12.11 -9.81 -17.30
N CYS A 362 -13.43 -9.85 -17.16
CA CYS A 362 -14.12 -10.67 -16.17
C CYS A 362 -14.28 -12.14 -16.59
N LEU A 363 -14.37 -13.04 -15.59
CA LEU A 363 -14.90 -14.38 -15.77
C LEU A 363 -16.44 -14.35 -15.69
N GLY A 364 -17.11 -14.76 -16.77
CA GLY A 364 -18.56 -14.90 -16.81
C GLY A 364 -19.33 -13.61 -17.15
N PRO A 365 -20.64 -13.59 -16.88
CA PRO A 365 -21.55 -12.49 -17.22
C PRO A 365 -21.46 -11.37 -16.18
N THR A 366 -20.29 -10.72 -16.07
CA THR A 366 -20.09 -9.55 -15.22
C THR A 366 -19.48 -8.40 -15.99
N ILE A 367 -19.75 -7.18 -15.53
CA ILE A 367 -19.33 -5.95 -16.20
C ILE A 367 -17.96 -5.51 -15.65
N PRO A 368 -16.93 -5.30 -16.50
CA PRO A 368 -15.66 -4.69 -16.11
C PRO A 368 -15.86 -3.26 -15.57
N PRO A 369 -14.89 -2.72 -14.82
CA PRO A 369 -13.56 -3.25 -14.60
C PRO A 369 -13.43 -4.13 -13.34
N LEU A 370 -14.38 -4.04 -12.39
CA LEU A 370 -14.33 -4.75 -11.09
C LEU A 370 -15.02 -6.13 -11.08
N CYS A 371 -15.83 -6.45 -12.10
CA CYS A 371 -16.44 -7.77 -12.26
C CYS A 371 -17.34 -8.24 -11.11
N ILE A 372 -17.82 -7.30 -10.28
CA ILE A 372 -18.73 -7.55 -9.16
C ILE A 372 -20.20 -7.45 -9.56
N GLN A 373 -20.51 -6.77 -10.65
CA GLN A 373 -21.87 -6.57 -11.12
C GLN A 373 -22.27 -7.69 -12.07
N LYS A 374 -23.25 -8.50 -11.66
CA LYS A 374 -23.91 -9.48 -12.55
C LYS A 374 -24.58 -8.74 -13.72
N CYS A 375 -24.61 -9.38 -14.89
CA CYS A 375 -25.38 -8.88 -16.02
C CYS A 375 -26.83 -8.59 -15.63
N THR A 376 -27.38 -7.51 -16.20
CA THR A 376 -28.81 -7.22 -16.06
C THR A 376 -29.61 -8.34 -16.72
N GLN A 377 -30.81 -8.59 -16.18
CA GLN A 377 -31.70 -9.61 -16.71
C GLN A 377 -31.90 -9.43 -18.22
N GLY A 378 -31.68 -10.50 -18.99
CA GLY A 378 -31.76 -10.48 -20.45
C GLY A 378 -30.43 -10.29 -21.17
N THR A 379 -29.30 -10.24 -20.46
CA THR A 379 -27.96 -10.21 -21.06
C THR A 379 -27.03 -11.27 -20.46
N TRP A 380 -26.07 -11.74 -21.26
CA TRP A 380 -25.08 -12.76 -20.89
C TRP A 380 -23.76 -12.58 -21.65
N GLY A 381 -22.78 -13.42 -21.31
CA GLY A 381 -21.46 -13.43 -21.94
C GLY A 381 -20.51 -12.37 -21.39
N LYS A 382 -19.29 -12.33 -21.95
CA LYS A 382 -18.25 -11.37 -21.53
C LYS A 382 -18.77 -9.95 -21.71
N ASP A 383 -18.66 -9.14 -20.66
CA ASP A 383 -19.10 -7.74 -20.61
C ASP A 383 -20.61 -7.55 -20.90
N CYS A 384 -21.41 -8.60 -20.73
CA CYS A 384 -22.86 -8.59 -20.95
C CYS A 384 -23.29 -8.18 -22.37
N ILE A 385 -22.43 -8.38 -23.37
CA ILE A 385 -22.68 -7.89 -24.74
C ILE A 385 -23.71 -8.72 -25.50
N HIS A 386 -24.05 -9.92 -25.02
CA HIS A 386 -25.02 -10.79 -25.69
C HIS A 386 -26.38 -10.70 -25.04
N SER A 387 -27.42 -10.43 -25.83
CA SER A 387 -28.80 -10.54 -25.36
C SER A 387 -29.18 -12.00 -25.22
N CYS A 388 -29.85 -12.35 -24.13
CA CYS A 388 -30.50 -13.65 -24.00
C CYS A 388 -31.58 -13.77 -25.07
N SER A 389 -31.62 -14.90 -25.78
CA SER A 389 -32.75 -15.19 -26.66
C SER A 389 -34.00 -15.45 -25.81
N ASN A 390 -35.19 -15.30 -26.41
CA ASN A 390 -36.46 -15.64 -25.76
C ASN A 390 -36.57 -17.12 -25.34
N GLN A 391 -35.59 -17.96 -25.69
CA GLN A 391 -35.53 -19.39 -25.37
C GLN A 391 -34.54 -19.71 -24.23
N CYS A 392 -33.82 -18.73 -23.68
CA CYS A 392 -32.93 -18.97 -22.54
C CYS A 392 -33.76 -19.16 -21.27
N SER A 393 -33.72 -20.36 -20.68
CA SER A 393 -34.29 -20.63 -19.36
C SER A 393 -33.51 -19.88 -18.27
N HIS A 394 -34.24 -19.18 -17.40
CA HIS A 394 -33.74 -18.30 -16.33
C HIS A 394 -32.70 -18.93 -15.41
#